data_AF-A0A1A9GNS5-F1
#
_entry.id   AF-A0A1A9GNS5-F1
#
_cell.length_a   1.000
_cell.length_b   1.000
_cell.length_c   1.000
_cell.angle_alpha   90.00
_cell.angle_beta   90.00
_cell.angle_gamma   90.00
#
_symmetry.space_group_name_H-M   'P 1'
#
loop_
_entity.id
_entity.type
_entity.pdbx_description
1 polymer ?
#
loop_
_entity_poly.entity_id
_entity_poly.type
_entity_poly.pdbx_seq_one_letter_code
_entity_poly.pdbx_strand_id
1 'polypeptide(L)'
;MPFGPEPVPVGRFAAIFEKGLRLALDEDPYAAPEVARARATALTWRRATGVPFEQAERARCEIFAAVLAERGLVPLRAGVEPEADPEDVEETTDDEVRVPRGRPLDGERVRRGGSRR
;
A
#
# COMPACT_ATOMS: atom_id res chain seq x y z
N MET A 1 -23.23 23.55 -15.22
CA MET A 1 -23.35 22.13 -14.81
C MET A 1 -21.99 21.68 -14.33
N PRO A 2 -21.75 21.39 -13.05
CA PRO A 2 -20.49 20.79 -12.65
C PRO A 2 -20.44 19.37 -13.25
N PHE A 3 -19.60 19.17 -14.26
CA PHE A 3 -19.34 17.86 -14.84
C PHE A 3 -18.35 17.13 -13.93
N GLY A 4 -18.89 16.28 -13.07
CA GLY A 4 -18.14 15.29 -12.30
C GLY A 4 -18.99 14.02 -12.18
N PRO A 5 -18.37 12.83 -12.08
CA PRO A 5 -19.11 11.63 -11.74
C PRO A 5 -19.87 11.87 -10.44
N GLU A 6 -21.12 11.40 -10.40
CA GLU A 6 -21.94 11.52 -9.20
C GLU A 6 -21.21 10.84 -8.03
N PRO A 7 -21.08 11.52 -6.87
CA PRO A 7 -20.35 10.98 -5.74
C PRO A 7 -20.98 9.67 -5.30
N VAL A 8 -20.16 8.63 -5.19
CA VAL A 8 -20.63 7.31 -4.78
C VAL A 8 -20.97 7.33 -3.28
N PRO A 9 -22.11 6.79 -2.84
CA PRO A 9 -22.42 6.65 -1.42
C PRO A 9 -21.39 5.77 -0.71
N VAL A 10 -21.02 6.13 0.53
CA VAL A 10 -20.02 5.38 1.32
C VAL A 10 -20.34 3.89 1.45
N GLY A 11 -21.62 3.51 1.57
CA GLY A 11 -22.04 2.11 1.63
C GLY A 11 -21.74 1.33 0.33
N ARG A 12 -21.83 1.98 -0.83
CA ARG A 12 -21.47 1.37 -2.12
C ARG A 12 -19.95 1.23 -2.26
N PHE A 13 -19.20 2.23 -1.79
CA PHE A 13 -17.74 2.13 -1.68
C PHE A 13 -17.31 0.96 -0.79
N ALA A 14 -17.91 0.85 0.40
CA ALA A 14 -17.66 -0.22 1.35
C ALA A 14 -17.89 -1.62 0.73
N ALA A 15 -19.03 -1.83 0.08
CA ALA A 15 -19.35 -3.10 -0.58
C ALA A 15 -18.36 -3.46 -1.71
N ILE A 16 -17.92 -2.47 -2.50
CA ILE A 16 -16.92 -2.70 -3.56
C ILE A 16 -15.56 -3.08 -2.96
N PHE A 17 -15.13 -2.37 -1.90
CA PHE A 17 -13.88 -2.62 -1.22
C PHE A 17 -13.86 -4.01 -0.56
N GLU A 18 -14.90 -4.36 0.19
CA GLU A 18 -15.04 -5.67 0.86
C GLU A 18 -14.95 -6.82 -0.15
N LYS A 19 -15.70 -6.71 -1.26
CA LYS A 19 -15.65 -7.71 -2.33
C LYS A 19 -14.24 -7.81 -2.93
N GLY A 20 -13.60 -6.68 -3.21
CA GLY A 20 -12.23 -6.65 -3.75
C GLY A 20 -11.21 -7.24 -2.79
N LEU A 21 -11.36 -6.99 -1.49
CA LEU A 21 -10.47 -7.53 -0.46
C LEU A 21 -10.59 -9.05 -0.35
N ARG A 22 -11.82 -9.58 -0.32
CA ARG A 22 -12.04 -11.03 -0.27
C ARG A 22 -11.44 -11.73 -1.50
N LEU A 23 -11.70 -11.19 -2.70
CA LEU A 23 -11.09 -11.72 -3.93
C LEU A 23 -9.56 -11.69 -3.89
N ALA A 24 -8.96 -10.59 -3.43
CA ALA A 24 -7.51 -10.46 -3.36
C ALA A 24 -6.88 -11.44 -2.33
N LEU A 25 -7.58 -11.76 -1.25
CA LEU A 25 -7.16 -12.77 -0.28
C LEU A 25 -7.38 -14.21 -0.77
N ASP A 26 -8.36 -14.44 -1.64
CA ASP A 26 -8.66 -15.76 -2.21
C ASP A 26 -7.73 -16.11 -3.39
N GLU A 27 -7.28 -15.10 -4.15
CA GLU A 27 -6.38 -15.28 -5.29
C GLU A 27 -4.96 -15.72 -4.89
N ASP A 28 -4.50 -15.31 -3.71
CA ASP A 28 -3.16 -15.62 -3.22
C ASP A 28 -3.19 -15.87 -1.70
N PRO A 29 -3.26 -17.15 -1.27
CA PRO A 29 -3.31 -17.48 0.16
C PRO A 29 -1.99 -17.21 0.89
N TYR A 30 -0.91 -16.93 0.16
CA TYR A 30 0.41 -16.62 0.73
C TYR A 30 0.70 -15.11 0.72
N ALA A 31 -0.12 -14.31 0.05
CA ALA A 31 0.03 -12.85 0.06
C ALA A 31 -0.25 -12.30 1.46
N ALA A 32 0.64 -11.43 1.93
CA ALA A 32 0.41 -10.66 3.15
C ALA A 32 -0.92 -9.89 3.06
N PRO A 33 -1.74 -9.83 4.13
CA PRO A 33 -3.00 -9.11 4.17
C PRO A 33 -2.93 -7.66 3.65
N GLU A 34 -1.81 -6.98 3.87
CA GLU A 34 -1.54 -5.63 3.44
C GLU A 34 -1.47 -5.50 1.91
N VAL A 35 -0.95 -6.54 1.24
CA VAL A 35 -0.91 -6.61 -0.23
C VAL A 35 -2.33 -6.75 -0.77
N ALA A 36 -3.16 -7.60 -0.17
CA ALA A 36 -4.57 -7.74 -0.54
C ALA A 36 -5.34 -6.42 -0.33
N ARG A 37 -5.10 -5.71 0.78
CA ARG A 37 -5.65 -4.38 1.06
C ARG A 37 -5.25 -3.35 0.01
N ALA A 38 -3.98 -3.34 -0.41
CA ALA A 38 -3.48 -2.43 -1.44
C ALA A 38 -4.16 -2.70 -2.80
N ARG A 39 -4.27 -3.97 -3.20
CA ARG A 39 -4.99 -4.38 -4.42
C ARG A 39 -6.47 -3.99 -4.40
N ALA A 40 -7.17 -4.28 -3.30
CA ALA A 40 -8.56 -3.90 -3.11
C ALA A 40 -8.77 -2.37 -3.16
N THR A 41 -7.85 -1.61 -2.56
CA THR A 41 -7.86 -0.14 -2.60
C THR A 41 -7.73 0.37 -4.03
N ALA A 42 -6.77 -0.15 -4.82
CA ALA A 42 -6.57 0.25 -6.21
C ALA A 42 -7.79 -0.04 -7.08
N LEU A 43 -8.43 -1.21 -6.91
CA LEU A 43 -9.66 -1.58 -7.61
C LEU A 43 -10.83 -0.66 -7.24
N THR A 44 -10.95 -0.31 -5.96
CA THR A 44 -12.06 0.50 -5.45
C THR A 44 -11.99 1.94 -5.93
N TRP A 45 -10.82 2.58 -5.89
CA TRP A 45 -10.66 3.95 -6.36
C TRP A 45 -10.91 4.13 -7.86
N ARG A 46 -10.66 3.09 -8.68
CA ARG A 46 -11.02 3.09 -10.10
C ARG A 46 -12.54 3.09 -10.34
N ARG A 47 -13.34 2.66 -9.36
CA ARG A 47 -14.79 2.39 -9.53
C ARG A 47 -15.71 3.24 -8.64
N ALA A 48 -15.18 3.83 -7.57
CA ALA A 48 -15.94 4.59 -6.58
C ALA A 48 -15.25 5.91 -6.26
N THR A 49 -15.43 6.89 -7.15
CA THR A 49 -14.92 8.26 -6.97
C THR A 49 -15.95 9.13 -6.22
N GLY A 50 -15.48 10.19 -5.57
CA GLY A 50 -16.34 11.18 -4.90
C GLY A 50 -16.70 10.89 -3.43
N VAL A 51 -16.15 9.83 -2.83
CA VAL A 51 -16.24 9.61 -1.38
C VAL A 51 -15.19 10.47 -0.66
N PRO A 52 -15.54 11.21 0.41
CA PRO A 52 -14.55 11.90 1.23
C PRO A 52 -13.49 10.94 1.76
N PHE A 53 -12.21 11.33 1.67
CA PHE A 53 -11.08 10.47 2.01
C PHE A 53 -11.18 9.88 3.42
N GLU A 54 -11.53 10.68 4.42
CA GLU A 54 -11.66 10.21 5.81
C GLU A 54 -12.73 9.13 5.99
N GLN A 55 -13.87 9.26 5.28
CA GLN A 55 -14.93 8.26 5.33
C GLN A 55 -14.51 6.97 4.61
N ALA A 56 -13.83 7.11 3.47
CA ALA A 56 -13.26 5.99 2.73
C ALA A 56 -12.16 5.26 3.52
N GLU A 57 -11.30 5.98 4.24
CA GLU A 57 -10.26 5.39 5.09
C GLU A 57 -10.88 4.67 6.29
N ARG A 58 -11.85 5.28 6.97
CA ARG A 58 -12.57 4.65 8.08
C ARG A 58 -13.22 3.33 7.65
N ALA A 59 -13.99 3.36 6.55
CA ALA A 59 -14.64 2.16 6.01
C ALA A 59 -13.62 1.08 5.63
N ARG A 60 -12.48 1.45 5.01
CA ARG A 60 -11.42 0.50 4.67
C ARG A 60 -10.81 -0.16 5.90
N CYS A 61 -10.51 0.60 6.95
CA CYS A 61 -9.95 0.06 8.18
C CYS A 61 -10.92 -0.90 8.89
N GLU A 62 -12.19 -0.52 9.01
CA GLU A 62 -13.23 -1.34 9.63
C GLU A 62 -13.44 -2.66 8.88
N ILE A 63 -13.59 -2.60 7.55
CA ILE A 63 -13.75 -3.79 6.71
C ILE A 63 -12.50 -4.67 6.73
N PHE A 64 -11.31 -4.06 6.65
CA PHE A 64 -10.06 -4.80 6.67
C PHE A 64 -9.92 -5.59 7.99
N ALA A 65 -10.17 -4.94 9.13
CA ALA A 65 -10.12 -5.61 10.43
C ALA A 65 -11.17 -6.73 10.54
N ALA A 66 -12.41 -6.48 10.10
CA ALA A 66 -13.48 -7.48 10.15
C ALA A 66 -13.18 -8.71 9.29
N VAL A 67 -12.76 -8.52 8.03
CA VAL A 67 -12.47 -9.61 7.09
C VAL A 67 -11.27 -10.45 7.56
N LEU A 68 -10.25 -9.83 8.16
CA LEU A 68 -9.14 -10.59 8.72
C LEU A 68 -9.56 -11.39 9.95
N ALA A 69 -10.34 -10.79 10.86
CA ALA A 69 -10.87 -11.50 12.03
C ALA A 69 -11.72 -12.71 11.63
N GLU A 70 -12.57 -12.59 10.60
CA GLU A 70 -13.36 -13.69 10.03
C GLU A 70 -12.48 -14.86 9.53
N ARG A 71 -11.29 -14.55 9.02
CA ARG A 71 -10.35 -15.53 8.46
C ARG A 71 -9.32 -16.05 9.47
N GLY A 72 -9.42 -15.63 10.74
CA GLY A 72 -8.42 -15.96 11.75
C GLY A 72 -7.06 -15.32 11.51
N LEU A 73 -6.99 -14.28 10.66
CA LEU A 73 -5.78 -13.53 10.38
C LEU A 73 -5.68 -12.34 11.33
N VAL A 74 -4.48 -12.06 11.84
CA VAL A 74 -4.22 -10.88 12.66
C VAL A 74 -3.52 -9.84 11.78
N PRO A 75 -4.08 -8.63 11.61
CA PRO A 75 -3.36 -7.56 10.93
C PRO A 75 -2.06 -7.27 11.68
N LEU A 76 -0.94 -7.10 10.95
CA LEU A 76 0.32 -6.70 11.56
C LEU A 76 0.09 -5.40 12.34
N ARG A 77 0.24 -5.48 13.67
CA ARG A 77 0.24 -4.30 14.52
C ARG A 77 1.65 -3.73 14.50
N ALA A 78 1.78 -2.43 14.30
CA ALA A 78 3.07 -1.76 14.49
C ALA A 78 3.63 -2.12 15.87
N GLY A 79 4.82 -2.72 15.90
CA GLY A 79 5.50 -3.17 17.12
C GLY A 79 5.30 -4.63 17.52
N VAL A 80 4.64 -5.45 16.70
CA VAL A 80 4.62 -6.91 16.86
C VAL A 80 5.47 -7.50 15.74
N GLU A 81 6.64 -8.05 16.09
CA GLU A 81 7.40 -8.88 15.15
C GLU A 81 6.52 -10.06 14.75
N PRO A 82 6.35 -10.34 13.44
CA PRO A 82 5.78 -11.63 13.04
C PRO A 82 6.64 -12.71 13.68
N GLU A 83 6.01 -13.67 14.37
CA GLU A 83 6.73 -14.85 14.87
C GLU A 83 7.45 -15.46 13.67
N ALA A 84 8.78 -15.31 13.64
CA ALA A 84 9.59 -15.85 12.58
C ALA A 84 9.39 -17.36 12.60
N ASP A 85 8.99 -17.93 11.46
CA ASP A 85 9.01 -19.36 11.27
C ASP A 85 10.46 -19.82 11.53
N PRO A 86 10.71 -20.77 12.47
CA PRO A 86 12.07 -21.21 12.77
C PRO A 86 12.81 -21.82 11.56
N GLU A 87 12.13 -22.03 10.43
CA GLU A 87 12.70 -22.53 9.18
C GLU A 87 13.22 -21.44 8.22
N ASP A 88 12.96 -20.14 8.45
CA ASP A 88 13.29 -19.04 7.52
C ASP A 88 14.65 -18.35 7.77
N VAL A 89 15.54 -18.93 8.59
CA VAL A 89 16.90 -18.41 8.77
C VAL A 89 17.82 -18.93 7.67
N GLU A 90 17.71 -18.37 6.46
CA GLU A 90 18.86 -18.40 5.54
C GLU A 90 19.94 -17.47 6.10
N GLU A 91 21.01 -18.07 6.62
CA GLU A 91 22.24 -17.41 7.03
C GLU A 91 22.90 -16.75 5.81
N THR A 92 22.51 -15.52 5.46
CA THR A 92 23.23 -14.73 4.47
C THR A 92 24.43 -14.08 5.14
N THR A 93 25.62 -14.62 4.85
CA THR A 93 26.91 -14.07 5.23
C THR A 93 27.05 -12.60 4.79
N ASP A 94 27.51 -11.78 5.72
CA ASP A 94 27.73 -10.34 5.64
C ASP A 94 28.86 -10.00 4.65
N ASP A 95 28.54 -9.85 3.37
CA ASP A 95 29.45 -9.24 2.39
C ASP A 95 29.28 -7.71 2.42
N GLU A 96 30.19 -7.06 3.16
CA GLU A 96 30.33 -5.61 3.27
C GLU A 96 30.32 -4.92 1.88
N VAL A 97 29.21 -4.24 1.55
CA VAL A 97 29.15 -3.38 0.36
C VAL A 97 30.00 -2.12 0.60
N ARG A 98 31.25 -2.16 0.15
CA ARG A 98 32.17 -1.01 0.18
C ARG A 98 31.82 -0.01 -0.92
N VAL A 99 31.09 1.06 -0.59
CA VAL A 99 30.77 2.16 -1.53
C VAL A 99 32.01 3.02 -1.80
N PRO A 100 32.51 3.14 -3.04
CA PRO A 100 33.61 4.06 -3.36
C PRO A 100 33.10 5.50 -3.38
N ARG A 101 33.53 6.31 -2.41
CA ARG A 101 33.37 7.77 -2.46
C ARG A 101 34.31 8.35 -3.52
N GLY A 102 33.74 8.98 -4.55
CA GLY A 102 34.43 9.99 -5.34
C GLY A 102 34.77 9.60 -6.77
N ARG A 103 33.91 9.98 -7.72
CA ARG A 103 34.35 10.42 -9.05
C ARG A 103 33.31 11.41 -9.62
N PRO A 104 33.69 12.62 -10.04
CA PRO A 104 32.79 13.50 -10.74
C PRO A 104 32.61 12.97 -12.17
N LEU A 105 31.35 12.89 -12.63
CA LEU A 105 31.04 12.62 -14.03
C LEU A 105 31.21 13.93 -14.80
N ASP A 106 32.25 13.97 -15.65
CA ASP A 106 32.48 15.06 -16.59
C ASP A 106 31.29 15.23 -17.54
N GLY A 107 30.88 16.48 -17.82
CA GLY A 107 30.47 16.83 -19.18
C GLY A 107 29.13 17.52 -19.43
N GLU A 108 28.25 17.82 -18.47
CA GLU A 108 27.01 18.55 -18.75
C GLU A 108 27.04 20.02 -18.31
N ARG A 109 27.27 20.91 -19.29
CA ARG A 109 26.99 22.34 -19.18
C ARG A 109 25.49 22.56 -18.95
N VAL A 110 25.10 22.89 -17.73
CA VAL A 110 23.83 23.59 -17.47
C VAL A 110 24.12 25.08 -17.25
N ARG A 111 23.86 25.87 -18.30
CA ARG A 111 23.69 27.33 -18.18
C ARG A 111 22.45 27.60 -17.32
N ARG A 112 22.64 28.25 -16.18
CA ARG A 112 21.69 29.18 -15.51
C ARG A 112 22.56 29.95 -14.51
N GLY A 113 22.83 31.25 -14.67
CA GLY A 113 21.84 32.29 -14.77
C GLY A 113 21.53 32.81 -13.36
N GLY A 114 22.38 33.73 -12.86
CA GLY A 114 22.08 34.74 -11.85
C GLY A 114 21.69 34.30 -10.43
N SER A 115 22.47 34.72 -9.45
CA SER A 115 21.90 35.50 -8.34
C SER A 115 22.98 36.34 -7.65
N ARG A 116 22.59 37.58 -7.40
CA ARG A 116 23.30 38.69 -6.74
C ARG A 116 23.82 38.30 -5.35
N ARG A 117 25.08 38.61 -5.05
CA ARG A 117 25.50 39.80 -4.29
C ARG A 117 27.03 39.84 -4.21
#